data_AF-A0A6V7M9B5-F1
#
_entry.id   AF-A0A6V7M9B5-F1
#
_cell.length_a   1.000
_cell.length_b   1.000
_cell.length_c   1.000
_cell.angle_alpha   90.00
_cell.angle_beta   90.00
_cell.angle_gamma   90.00
#
_symmetry.space_group_name_H-M   'P 1'
#
loop_
_entity.id
_entity.type
_entity.pdbx_description
1 polymer ?
#
loop_
_entity_poly.entity_id
_entity_poly.type
_entity_poly.pdbx_seq_one_letter_code
_entity_poly.pdbx_strand_id
1 'polypeptide(L)'
;YNCEDAGCYKDLARLRGVKYFTWERNEKLMQQDPGTHPDGGAHAKFTNYSFDPDEFVRIVNLAADHVKNHEDYQRLVNKIHSKAKEQVSHDYIDIRSKEEL
;
A
#
# COMPACT_ATOMS: atom_id res chain seq x y z
N TYR A 1 -6.38 -3.39 -18.31
CA TYR A 1 -5.75 -2.46 -17.34
C TYR A 1 -6.53 -1.15 -17.32
N ASN A 2 -6.84 -0.61 -16.13
CA ASN A 2 -7.64 0.61 -15.92
C ASN A 2 -8.96 0.70 -16.73
N CYS A 3 -9.58 -0.43 -17.09
CA CYS A 3 -10.74 -0.44 -17.99
C CYS A 3 -10.51 0.34 -19.30
N GLU A 4 -9.27 0.36 -19.80
CA GLU A 4 -8.84 1.14 -20.98
C GLU A 4 -8.93 2.67 -20.80
N ASP A 5 -9.24 3.13 -19.59
CA ASP A 5 -9.30 4.53 -19.20
C ASP A 5 -8.31 4.82 -18.06
N ALA A 6 -7.19 5.46 -18.39
CA ALA A 6 -6.16 5.85 -17.43
C ALA A 6 -6.67 6.73 -16.27
N GLY A 7 -7.81 7.41 -16.43
CA GLY A 7 -8.44 8.25 -15.43
C GLY A 7 -9.28 7.49 -14.40
N CYS A 8 -9.85 6.34 -14.78
CA CYS A 8 -10.90 5.65 -14.02
C CYS A 8 -10.56 5.47 -12.53
N TYR A 9 -9.42 4.86 -12.21
CA TYR A 9 -9.00 4.68 -10.81
C TYR A 9 -8.31 5.91 -10.20
N LYS A 10 -7.69 6.75 -11.03
CA LYS A 10 -7.05 7.99 -10.57
C LYS A 10 -8.08 8.95 -9.98
N ASP A 11 -9.23 9.09 -10.63
CA ASP A 11 -10.31 9.94 -10.14
C ASP A 11 -10.96 9.38 -8.87
N LEU A 12 -11.16 8.07 -8.79
CA LEU A 12 -11.67 7.42 -7.58
C LEU A 12 -10.73 7.59 -6.37
N ALA A 13 -9.43 7.55 -6.60
CA ALA A 13 -8.42 7.81 -5.58
C ALA A 13 -8.43 9.28 -5.14
N ARG A 14 -8.50 10.20 -6.11
CA ARG A 14 -8.61 11.65 -5.86
C ARG A 14 -9.85 11.99 -5.04
N LEU A 15 -11.01 11.43 -5.37
CA LEU A 15 -12.26 11.62 -4.63
C LEU A 15 -12.18 11.12 -3.18
N ARG A 16 -11.40 10.06 -2.94
CA ARG A 16 -11.14 9.52 -1.58
C ARG A 16 -10.04 10.28 -0.84
N GLY A 17 -9.35 11.21 -1.50
CA GLY A 17 -8.20 11.91 -0.92
C GLY A 17 -6.98 11.02 -0.71
N VAL A 18 -6.87 9.89 -1.42
CA VAL A 18 -5.74 8.96 -1.31
C VAL A 18 -4.78 9.10 -2.48
N LYS A 19 -3.48 8.94 -2.22
CA LYS A 19 -2.46 8.97 -3.26
C LYS A 19 -2.60 7.76 -4.19
N TYR A 20 -2.60 8.03 -5.49
CA TYR A 20 -2.67 7.00 -6.53
C TYR A 20 -1.28 6.65 -7.04
N PHE A 21 -0.95 5.36 -7.02
CA PHE A 21 0.24 4.77 -7.63
C PHE A 21 -0.22 3.76 -8.68
N THR A 22 0.41 3.77 -9.85
CA THR A 22 0.04 2.91 -10.96
C THR A 22 1.23 2.73 -11.89
N TRP A 23 1.10 1.89 -12.92
CA TRP A 23 2.18 1.64 -13.87
C TRP A 23 2.57 2.92 -14.60
N GLU A 24 3.85 3.30 -14.52
CA GLU A 24 4.42 4.45 -15.24
C GLU A 24 4.97 4.03 -16.61
N ARG A 25 5.41 2.78 -16.72
CA ARG A 25 5.94 2.15 -17.94
C ARG A 25 4.97 1.10 -18.45
N ASN A 26 4.11 1.48 -19.40
CA ASN A 26 3.08 0.58 -19.94
C ASN A 26 3.67 -0.63 -20.67
N GLU A 27 4.87 -0.49 -21.24
CA GLU A 27 5.61 -1.60 -21.87
C GLU A 27 5.97 -2.72 -20.89
N LYS A 28 5.91 -2.45 -19.59
CA LYS A 28 6.16 -3.42 -18.52
C LYS A 28 4.91 -4.13 -18.02
N LEU A 29 3.77 -3.88 -18.65
CA LEU A 29 2.50 -4.54 -18.36
C LEU A 29 1.91 -5.08 -19.68
N MET A 30 1.93 -6.40 -19.84
CA MET A 30 1.50 -7.06 -21.08
C MET A 30 0.22 -7.84 -20.84
N GLN A 31 -0.79 -7.55 -21.66
CA GLN A 31 -2.04 -8.31 -21.72
C GLN A 31 -1.80 -9.65 -22.42
N GLN A 32 -2.22 -10.76 -21.81
CA GLN A 32 -1.99 -12.09 -22.38
C GLN A 32 -3.01 -12.47 -23.45
N ASP A 33 -4.27 -12.05 -23.27
CA ASP A 33 -5.34 -12.32 -24.23
C ASP A 33 -6.37 -11.16 -24.23
N PRO A 34 -7.28 -11.07 -25.20
CA PRO A 34 -8.31 -10.03 -25.23
C PRO A 34 -9.26 -10.00 -24.00
N GLY A 35 -9.24 -11.04 -23.17
CA GLY A 35 -10.22 -11.33 -22.15
C GLY A 35 -11.49 -11.92 -22.76
N THR A 36 -12.22 -12.74 -22.02
CA THR A 36 -13.50 -13.25 -22.49
C THR A 36 -14.49 -13.30 -21.33
N HIS A 37 -15.51 -12.44 -21.40
CA HIS A 37 -16.65 -12.55 -20.51
C HIS A 37 -17.72 -13.45 -21.16
N PRO A 38 -18.30 -14.43 -20.43
CA PRO A 38 -19.31 -15.34 -20.98
C PRO A 38 -20.48 -14.62 -21.68
N ASP A 39 -20.90 -13.48 -21.13
CA ASP A 39 -22.08 -12.74 -21.60
C ASP A 39 -21.78 -11.38 -22.27
N GLY A 40 -20.50 -10.99 -22.41
CA GLY A 40 -20.14 -9.58 -22.62
C GLY A 40 -19.01 -9.31 -23.63
N GLY A 41 -18.50 -10.34 -24.30
CA GLY A 41 -17.38 -10.18 -25.24
C GLY A 41 -16.03 -9.94 -24.55
N ALA A 42 -15.04 -9.53 -25.35
CA ALA A 42 -13.69 -9.29 -24.87
C ALA A 42 -13.62 -7.98 -24.06
N HIS A 43 -12.92 -8.02 -22.93
CA HIS A 43 -12.73 -6.84 -22.08
C HIS A 43 -11.43 -6.97 -21.30
N ALA A 44 -10.61 -5.92 -21.28
CA ALA A 44 -9.32 -5.83 -20.60
C ALA A 44 -9.35 -5.96 -19.06
N LYS A 45 -10.51 -6.34 -18.49
CA LYS A 45 -10.71 -6.69 -17.08
C LYS A 45 -10.66 -8.20 -16.88
N PHE A 46 -11.04 -8.98 -17.89
CA PHE A 46 -11.22 -10.43 -17.80
C PHE A 46 -10.09 -11.19 -18.49
N THR A 47 -8.86 -10.68 -18.35
CA THR A 47 -7.65 -11.29 -18.90
C THR A 47 -6.53 -11.25 -17.88
N ASN A 48 -5.59 -12.18 -18.04
CA ASN A 48 -4.37 -12.17 -17.26
C ASN A 48 -3.37 -11.17 -17.83
N TYR A 49 -2.53 -10.65 -16.95
CA TYR A 49 -1.42 -9.77 -17.29
C TYR A 49 -0.12 -10.38 -16.81
N SER A 50 0.91 -10.34 -17.64
CA SER A 50 2.29 -10.45 -17.18
C SER A 50 2.85 -9.05 -16.94
N PHE A 51 3.79 -8.95 -16.01
CA PHE A 51 4.44 -7.69 -15.70
C PHE A 51 5.89 -7.88 -15.28
N ASP A 52 6.66 -6.82 -15.37
CA ASP A 52 8.04 -6.74 -14.89
C ASP A 52 8.08 -6.66 -13.35
N PRO A 53 8.67 -7.66 -12.65
CA PRO A 53 8.66 -7.70 -11.20
C PRO A 53 9.40 -6.53 -10.54
N ASP A 54 10.49 -6.05 -11.16
CA ASP A 54 11.30 -4.95 -10.61
C ASP A 54 10.52 -3.64 -10.61
N GLU A 55 9.75 -3.37 -11.66
CA GLU A 55 8.85 -2.22 -11.74
C GLU A 55 7.72 -2.32 -10.72
N PHE A 56 7.14 -3.50 -10.54
CA PHE A 56 6.13 -3.72 -9.52
C PHE A 56 6.70 -3.39 -8.12
N VAL A 57 7.86 -3.94 -7.77
CA VAL A 57 8.52 -3.69 -6.48
C VAL A 57 8.87 -2.21 -6.33
N ARG A 58 9.35 -1.55 -7.39
CA ARG A 58 9.62 -0.10 -7.37
C ARG A 58 8.37 0.70 -7.02
N ILE A 59 7.24 0.43 -7.66
CA ILE A 59 5.97 1.13 -7.41
C ILE A 59 5.48 0.88 -5.97
N VAL A 60 5.59 -0.36 -5.48
CA VAL A 60 5.24 -0.70 -4.09
C VAL A 60 6.13 0.05 -3.09
N ASN A 61 7.43 0.16 -3.36
CA ASN A 61 8.34 0.91 -2.51
C ASN A 61 8.00 2.41 -2.48
N LEU A 62 7.65 3.01 -3.62
CA LEU A 62 7.19 4.41 -3.67
C LEU A 62 5.92 4.61 -2.84
N ALA A 63 4.98 3.67 -2.89
CA ALA A 63 3.76 3.72 -2.07
C ALA A 63 4.08 3.57 -0.57
N ALA A 64 4.99 2.64 -0.21
CA ALA A 64 5.42 2.44 1.16
C ALA A 64 6.12 3.68 1.72
N ASP A 65 7.01 4.31 0.94
CA ASP A 65 7.71 5.52 1.34
C ASP A 65 6.74 6.70 1.49
N HIS A 66 5.73 6.81 0.63
CA HIS A 66 4.68 7.82 0.79
C HIS A 66 3.92 7.66 2.12
N VAL A 67 3.55 6.43 2.49
CA VAL A 67 2.86 6.15 3.76
C VAL A 67 3.78 6.42 4.95
N LYS A 68 5.03 5.93 4.91
CA LYS A 68 6.03 6.14 5.98
C LYS A 68 6.28 7.63 6.26
N ASN A 69 6.31 8.43 5.20
CA ASN A 69 6.55 9.87 5.30
C ASN A 69 5.27 10.68 5.58
N HIS A 70 4.09 10.06 5.63
CA HIS A 70 2.84 10.76 5.93
C HIS A 70 2.77 11.15 7.41
N GLU A 71 2.43 12.42 7.69
CA GLU A 71 2.41 12.96 9.05
C GLU A 71 1.51 12.16 10.00
N ASP A 72 0.32 11.78 9.57
CA ASP A 72 -0.60 10.96 10.37
C ASP A 72 0.00 9.60 10.75
N TYR A 73 0.72 8.98 9.82
CA TYR A 73 1.38 7.71 10.07
C TYR A 73 2.53 7.89 11.07
N GLN A 74 3.36 8.92 10.90
CA GLN A 74 4.43 9.22 11.85
C GLN A 74 3.88 9.53 13.25
N ARG A 75 2.79 10.31 13.35
CA ARG A 75 2.12 10.59 14.63
C ARG A 75 1.62 9.30 15.29
N LEU A 76 1.01 8.40 14.52
CA LEU A 76 0.56 7.10 15.01
C LEU A 76 1.72 6.24 15.52
N VAL A 77 2.78 6.09 14.73
CA VAL A 77 3.97 5.30 15.09
C VAL A 77 4.65 5.86 16.33
N ASN A 78 4.81 7.18 16.43
CA ASN A 78 5.39 7.84 17.60
C ASN A 78 4.56 7.59 18.86
N LYS A 79 3.22 7.65 18.75
CA LYS A 79 2.30 7.36 19.85
C LYS A 79 2.38 5.89 20.29
N ILE A 80 2.57 4.96 19.36
CA ILE A 80 2.75 3.54 19.68
C ILE A 80 4.08 3.33 20.41
N HIS A 81 5.17 3.93 19.91
CA HIS A 81 6.49 3.85 20.54
C HIS A 81 6.54 4.48 21.93
N SER A 82 5.87 5.62 22.16
CA SER A 82 5.85 6.25 23.48
C SER A 82 5.13 5.37 24.50
N LYS A 83 3.97 4.79 24.14
CA LYS A 83 3.23 3.86 25.00
C LYS A 83 4.06 2.62 25.36
N ALA A 84 4.77 2.04 24.39
CA ALA A 84 5.62 0.88 24.65
C ALA A 84 6.75 1.21 25.64
N LYS A 85 7.35 2.41 25.54
CA LYS A 85 8.38 2.86 26.49
C LYS A 85 7.84 3.08 27.91
N GLU A 86 6.67 3.70 28.02
CA GLU A 86 6.00 3.90 29.32
C GLU A 86 5.70 2.56 29.99
N GLN A 87 5.22 1.58 29.23
CA GLN A 87 4.94 0.24 29.75
C GLN A 87 6.20 -0.48 30.23
N VAL A 88 7.26 -0.48 29.42
CA VAL A 88 8.56 -1.08 29.82
C VAL A 88 9.13 -0.41 31.08
N SER A 89 9.02 0.92 31.19
CA SER A 89 9.47 1.64 32.38
C SER A 89 8.65 1.28 33.62
N HIS A 90 7.33 1.10 33.47
CA HIS A 90 6.46 0.70 34.57
C HIS A 90 6.77 -0.71 35.03
N ASP A 91 6.93 -1.65 34.10
CA ASP A 91 7.28 -3.03 34.38
C ASP A 91 8.64 -3.13 35.09
N TYR A 92 9.65 -2.35 34.67
CA TYR A 92 10.95 -2.30 35.34
C TYR A 92 10.87 -1.79 36.80
N ILE A 93 10.04 -0.76 37.05
CA ILE A 93 9.84 -0.24 38.40
C ILE A 93 9.14 -1.27 39.30
N ASP A 94 8.15 -2.01 38.77
CA ASP A 94 7.44 -3.07 39.50
C ASP A 94 8.34 -4.28 39.80
N ILE A 95 9.24 -4.66 38.90
CA ILE A 95 10.20 -5.74 39.15
C ILE A 95 11.17 -5.35 40.27
N ARG A 96 11.75 -4.14 40.21
CA ARG A 96 12.73 -3.68 41.20
C ARG A 96 12.12 -3.54 42.59
N SER A 97 10.88 -3.07 42.71
CA SER A 97 10.21 -2.95 44.01
C SER A 97 9.93 -4.30 44.68
N LYS A 98 9.86 -5.39 43.91
CA LYS A 98 9.71 -6.76 44.42
C LYS A 98 11.04 -7.40 44.83
N GLU A 99 12.16 -6.96 44.29
CA GLU A 99 13.51 -7.47 44.64
C GLU A 99 14.09 -6.82 45.91
N GLU A 100 13.57 -5.66 46.33
CA GLU A 100 14.02 -4.92 47.52
C GLU A 100 13.26 -5.30 48.82
N LEU A 101 12.43 -6.36 48.81
CA LEU A 101 11.68 -6.93 49.94
C LEU A 101 12.16 -8.35 50.29
#